data_AF-A0A1B6G6M5-F1
#
_entry.id   AF-A0A1B6G6M5-F1
#
_cell.length_a   1.000
_cell.length_b   1.000
_cell.length_c   1.000
_cell.angle_alpha   90.00
_cell.angle_beta   90.00
_cell.angle_gamma   90.00
#
_symmetry.space_group_name_H-M   'P 1'
#
loop_
_entity.id
_entity.type
_entity.pdbx_description
1 polymer ?
#
loop_
_entity_poly.entity_id
_entity_poly.type
_entity_poly.pdbx_seq_one_letter_code
_entity_poly.pdbx_strand_id
1 'polypeptide(L)'
;MAPSINDSNNETVDVQALLRQWEEEHHATNYDPVPLLTKLAELIEIETDNYNKMDPDPFDERHPSRADPNCALGHMLKVLFRKDSFMNKLVNDYLRENYYSRLGITGRDVNKLNVTACRLMIDLLPGLETSAVFESPANDALVQRLFSWAEKSSEPLQTYATGLLAAAMDV
;
A
#
# COMPACT_ATOMS: atom_id res chain seq x y z
N MET A 1 19.62 -0.23 -21.78
CA MET A 1 18.85 0.93 -22.29
C MET A 1 18.30 1.61 -21.04
N ALA A 2 18.86 2.75 -20.64
CA ALA A 2 18.43 3.43 -19.41
C ALA A 2 17.00 3.97 -19.61
N PRO A 3 16.12 3.90 -18.61
CA PRO A 3 14.82 4.55 -18.69
C PRO A 3 15.03 6.05 -18.87
N SER A 4 14.37 6.61 -19.87
CA SER A 4 14.39 8.04 -20.16
C SER A 4 13.76 8.81 -19.00
N ILE A 5 14.42 9.87 -18.52
CA ILE A 5 13.95 10.79 -17.45
C ILE A 5 12.50 11.30 -17.65
N ASN A 6 11.96 11.18 -18.87
CA ASN A 6 10.59 11.55 -19.21
C ASN A 6 9.52 10.58 -18.70
N ASP A 7 9.84 9.29 -18.54
CA ASP A 7 8.86 8.26 -18.14
C ASP A 7 8.60 8.33 -16.62
N SER A 8 9.65 8.54 -15.82
CA SER A 8 9.59 8.68 -14.36
C SER A 8 8.72 9.85 -13.86
N ASN A 9 8.72 10.96 -14.60
CA ASN A 9 7.85 12.11 -14.29
C ASN A 9 6.39 11.81 -14.59
N ASN A 10 6.10 10.94 -15.54
CA ASN A 10 4.73 10.62 -15.94
C ASN A 10 4.05 9.70 -14.90
N GLU A 11 4.79 8.76 -14.32
CA GLU A 11 4.20 7.81 -13.36
C GLU A 11 3.93 8.47 -12.00
N THR A 12 4.77 9.42 -11.57
CA THR A 12 4.47 10.23 -10.37
C THR A 12 3.23 11.11 -10.57
N VAL A 13 3.00 11.59 -11.79
CA VAL A 13 1.75 12.28 -12.18
C VAL A 13 0.57 11.32 -12.14
N ASP A 14 0.75 10.07 -12.55
CA ASP A 14 -0.30 9.05 -12.48
C ASP A 14 -0.73 8.75 -11.04
N VAL A 15 0.22 8.59 -10.09
CA VAL A 15 -0.11 8.40 -8.67
C VAL A 15 -0.88 9.60 -8.11
N GLN A 16 -0.46 10.83 -8.44
CA GLN A 16 -1.19 12.03 -8.00
C GLN A 16 -2.61 12.09 -8.59
N ALA A 17 -2.78 11.72 -9.86
CA ALA A 17 -4.09 11.68 -10.51
C ALA A 17 -5.02 10.64 -9.86
N LEU A 18 -4.50 9.45 -9.54
CA LEU A 18 -5.26 8.41 -8.84
C LEU A 18 -5.70 8.87 -7.45
N LEU A 19 -4.82 9.52 -6.69
CA LEU A 19 -5.18 10.01 -5.36
C LEU A 19 -6.22 11.14 -5.41
N ARG A 20 -6.18 12.00 -6.43
CA ARG A 20 -7.24 13.00 -6.66
C ARG A 20 -8.57 12.34 -7.00
N GLN A 21 -8.57 11.36 -7.89
CA GLN A 21 -9.77 10.59 -8.22
C GLN A 21 -10.35 9.92 -6.96
N TRP A 22 -9.50 9.31 -6.14
CA TRP A 22 -9.92 8.72 -4.87
C TRP A 22 -10.57 9.76 -3.94
N GLU A 23 -9.97 10.94 -3.79
CA GLU A 23 -10.52 12.03 -2.96
C GLU A 23 -11.94 12.41 -3.40
N GLU A 24 -12.20 12.46 -4.71
CA GLU A 24 -13.50 12.83 -5.27
C GLU A 24 -14.56 11.72 -5.14
N GLU A 25 -14.17 10.45 -5.28
CA GLU A 25 -15.12 9.34 -5.47
C GLU A 25 -15.36 8.48 -4.23
N HIS A 26 -14.41 8.42 -3.28
CA HIS A 26 -14.42 7.39 -2.23
C HIS A 26 -15.58 7.47 -1.21
N HIS A 27 -16.32 8.59 -1.20
CA HIS A 27 -17.52 8.77 -0.39
C HIS A 27 -18.80 8.24 -1.05
N ALA A 28 -18.76 7.89 -2.34
CA ALA A 28 -19.92 7.38 -3.05
C ALA A 28 -20.36 6.02 -2.48
N THR A 29 -21.69 5.83 -2.33
CA THR A 29 -22.27 4.64 -1.69
C THR A 29 -21.85 3.32 -2.33
N ASN A 30 -21.60 3.31 -3.64
CA ASN A 30 -21.22 2.11 -4.38
C ASN A 30 -19.75 2.10 -4.82
N TYR A 31 -18.92 3.00 -4.26
CA TYR A 31 -17.51 3.07 -4.58
C TYR A 31 -16.84 1.71 -4.39
N ASP A 32 -16.02 1.31 -5.36
CA ASP A 32 -15.20 0.11 -5.28
C ASP A 32 -13.73 0.53 -5.21
N PRO A 33 -13.05 0.38 -4.06
CA PRO A 33 -11.64 0.73 -3.94
C PRO A 33 -10.70 -0.23 -4.68
N VAL A 34 -11.15 -1.46 -5.01
CA VAL A 34 -10.27 -2.51 -5.53
C VAL A 34 -9.50 -2.09 -6.79
N PRO A 35 -10.14 -1.52 -7.84
CA PRO A 35 -9.42 -1.13 -9.05
C PRO A 35 -8.33 -0.08 -8.80
N LEU A 36 -8.61 0.89 -7.93
CA LEU A 36 -7.66 1.96 -7.61
C LEU A 36 -6.47 1.43 -6.82
N LEU A 37 -6.72 0.62 -5.78
CA LEU A 37 -5.65 0.01 -4.98
C LEU A 37 -4.79 -0.92 -5.85
N THR A 38 -5.40 -1.64 -6.79
CA THR A 38 -4.68 -2.53 -7.72
C THR A 38 -3.72 -1.72 -8.58
N LYS A 39 -4.20 -0.63 -9.18
CA LYS A 39 -3.37 0.22 -10.04
C LYS A 39 -2.26 0.93 -9.27
N LEU A 40 -2.51 1.35 -8.03
CA LEU A 40 -1.47 1.89 -7.17
C LEU A 40 -0.39 0.85 -6.87
N ALA A 41 -0.77 -0.37 -6.49
CA ALA A 41 0.19 -1.44 -6.23
C ALA A 41 1.05 -1.72 -7.47
N GLU A 42 0.43 -1.89 -8.64
CA GLU A 42 1.14 -2.13 -9.90
C GLU A 42 2.15 -1.02 -10.24
N LEU A 43 1.79 0.26 -10.05
CA LEU A 43 2.72 1.37 -10.29
C LEU A 43 3.92 1.34 -9.34
N ILE A 44 3.70 1.08 -8.04
CA ILE A 44 4.78 1.04 -7.06
C ILE A 44 5.67 -0.18 -7.27
N GLU A 45 5.11 -1.33 -7.62
CA GLU A 45 5.88 -2.54 -7.92
C GLU A 45 6.78 -2.36 -9.16
N ILE A 46 6.25 -1.74 -10.23
CA ILE A 46 7.04 -1.43 -11.44
C ILE A 46 8.23 -0.55 -11.06
N GLU A 47 7.99 0.51 -10.28
CA GLU A 47 9.07 1.40 -9.87
C GLU A 47 10.00 0.81 -8.81
N THR A 48 9.52 -0.14 -8.02
CA THR A 48 10.36 -0.93 -7.11
C THR A 48 11.31 -1.81 -7.90
N ASP A 49 10.84 -2.49 -8.93
CA ASP A 49 11.67 -3.28 -9.84
C ASP A 49 12.67 -2.40 -10.60
N ASN A 50 12.26 -1.22 -11.08
CA ASN A 50 13.15 -0.27 -11.73
C ASN A 50 14.22 0.28 -10.79
N TYR A 51 13.85 0.61 -9.54
CA TYR A 51 14.80 1.03 -8.51
C TYR A 51 15.80 -0.07 -8.19
N ASN A 52 15.35 -1.32 -8.01
CA ASN A 52 16.23 -2.45 -7.73
C ASN A 52 17.22 -2.74 -8.87
N LYS A 53 16.83 -2.50 -10.13
CA LYS A 53 17.76 -2.60 -11.29
C LYS A 53 18.87 -1.55 -11.28
N MET A 54 18.74 -0.49 -10.48
CA MET A 54 19.81 0.50 -10.29
C MET A 54 20.89 0.00 -9.32
N ASP A 55 20.76 -1.23 -8.81
CA ASP A 55 21.68 -1.86 -7.85
C ASP A 55 21.85 -1.03 -6.56
N PRO A 56 20.74 -0.70 -5.86
CA PRO A 56 20.82 0.01 -4.59
C PRO A 56 21.47 -0.90 -3.54
N ASP A 57 22.15 -0.30 -2.57
CA ASP A 57 22.77 -1.04 -1.47
C ASP A 57 21.67 -1.78 -0.66
N PRO A 58 21.71 -3.13 -0.58
CA PRO A 58 20.68 -3.91 0.12
C PRO A 58 20.66 -3.68 1.63
N PHE A 59 21.69 -3.04 2.21
CA PHE A 59 21.75 -2.68 3.63
C PHE A 59 21.36 -1.22 3.89
N ASP A 60 21.03 -0.46 2.85
CA ASP A 60 20.56 0.91 3.01
C ASP A 60 19.05 0.93 3.32
N GLU A 61 18.73 1.00 4.61
CA GLU A 61 17.35 1.05 5.13
C GLU A 61 16.71 2.44 4.99
N ARG A 62 17.42 3.44 4.44
CA ARG A 62 16.85 4.77 4.25
C ARG A 62 15.75 4.70 3.19
N HIS A 63 14.70 5.50 3.37
CA HIS A 63 13.68 5.72 2.35
C HIS A 63 14.33 5.94 0.97
N PRO A 64 13.83 5.34 -0.13
CA PRO A 64 14.43 5.46 -1.47
C PRO A 64 14.81 6.88 -1.90
N SER A 65 13.95 7.86 -1.62
CA SER A 65 14.21 9.29 -1.90
C SER A 65 15.33 9.96 -1.08
N ARG A 66 15.87 9.29 -0.06
CA ARG A 66 17.05 9.72 0.71
C ARG A 66 18.31 9.03 0.21
N ALA A 67 18.19 7.79 -0.26
CA ALA A 67 19.27 7.05 -0.90
C ALA A 67 19.57 7.62 -2.29
N ASP A 68 18.55 7.79 -3.13
CA ASP A 68 18.57 8.51 -4.40
C ASP A 68 17.46 9.58 -4.45
N PRO A 69 17.80 10.87 -4.31
CA PRO A 69 16.84 11.96 -4.35
C PRO A 69 16.03 12.08 -5.64
N ASN A 70 16.48 11.49 -6.74
CA ASN A 70 15.82 11.61 -8.05
C ASN A 70 15.05 10.34 -8.46
N CYS A 71 15.07 9.28 -7.65
CA CYS A 71 14.36 8.04 -7.99
C CYS A 71 12.83 8.23 -8.00
N ALA A 72 12.17 7.65 -8.99
CA ALA A 72 10.72 7.77 -9.16
C ALA A 72 9.96 7.11 -8.00
N LEU A 73 10.37 5.90 -7.58
CA LEU A 73 9.85 5.21 -6.41
C LEU A 73 9.83 6.12 -5.17
N GLY A 74 10.95 6.79 -4.90
CA GLY A 74 11.07 7.71 -3.78
C GLY A 74 10.09 8.88 -3.86
N HIS A 75 9.84 9.41 -5.06
CA HIS A 75 8.85 10.47 -5.28
C HIS A 75 7.40 9.97 -5.12
N MET A 76 7.08 8.79 -5.64
CA MET A 76 5.74 8.19 -5.51
C MET A 76 5.38 7.92 -4.05
N LEU A 77 6.28 7.30 -3.30
CA LEU A 77 6.09 7.03 -1.88
C LEU A 77 5.87 8.33 -1.09
N LYS A 78 6.67 9.37 -1.36
CA LYS A 78 6.46 10.71 -0.76
C LYS A 78 5.08 11.29 -1.07
N VAL A 79 4.57 11.12 -2.29
CA VAL A 79 3.24 11.60 -2.67
C VAL A 79 2.15 10.86 -1.89
N LEU A 80 2.24 9.53 -1.80
CA LEU A 80 1.29 8.68 -1.08
C LEU A 80 1.27 8.99 0.42
N PHE A 81 2.43 9.06 1.08
CA PHE A 81 2.50 9.33 2.51
C PHE A 81 2.11 10.76 2.90
N ARG A 82 2.13 11.72 1.96
CA ARG A 82 1.57 13.07 2.20
C ARG A 82 0.05 13.09 2.19
N LYS A 83 -0.62 12.02 1.77
CA LYS A 83 -2.08 11.90 1.73
C LYS A 83 -2.58 11.11 2.95
N ASP A 84 -2.57 11.77 4.11
CA ASP A 84 -2.97 11.17 5.40
C ASP A 84 -4.38 10.56 5.36
N SER A 85 -5.33 11.19 4.67
CA SER A 85 -6.71 10.69 4.53
C SER A 85 -6.75 9.34 3.84
N PHE A 86 -5.97 9.18 2.76
CA PHE A 86 -5.85 7.93 2.02
C PHE A 86 -5.16 6.86 2.87
N MET A 87 -4.03 7.17 3.49
CA MET A 87 -3.29 6.22 4.34
C MET A 87 -4.14 5.74 5.52
N ASN A 88 -4.86 6.67 6.17
CA ASN A 88 -5.81 6.31 7.22
C ASN A 88 -6.93 5.42 6.70
N LYS A 89 -7.47 5.68 5.51
CA LYS A 89 -8.52 4.83 4.91
C LYS A 89 -7.99 3.43 4.58
N LEU A 90 -6.78 3.35 4.03
CA LEU A 90 -6.12 2.08 3.70
C LEU A 90 -5.98 1.20 4.94
N VAL A 91 -5.38 1.74 6.00
CA VAL A 91 -5.10 0.99 7.24
C VAL A 91 -6.39 0.71 8.03
N ASN A 92 -7.23 1.74 8.24
CA ASN A 92 -8.34 1.63 9.17
C ASN A 92 -9.61 1.06 8.54
N ASP A 93 -9.77 1.08 7.21
CA ASP A 93 -10.98 0.61 6.57
C ASP A 93 -10.75 -0.52 5.57
N TYR A 94 -9.83 -0.37 4.62
CA TYR A 94 -9.65 -1.36 3.55
C TYR A 94 -8.99 -2.66 4.03
N LEU A 95 -8.22 -2.63 5.12
CA LEU A 95 -7.70 -3.82 5.80
C LEU A 95 -8.72 -4.47 6.75
N ARG A 96 -10.01 -4.11 6.74
CA ARG A 96 -11.02 -4.75 7.60
C ARG A 96 -11.90 -5.73 6.83
N GLU A 97 -12.12 -6.91 7.42
CA GLU A 97 -13.01 -7.96 6.89
C GLU A 97 -14.48 -7.52 6.80
N ASN A 98 -14.87 -6.53 7.61
CA ASN A 98 -16.23 -6.02 7.67
C ASN A 98 -16.42 -4.70 6.92
N TYR A 99 -15.52 -4.34 6.00
CA TYR A 99 -15.63 -3.08 5.24
C TYR A 99 -17.01 -2.93 4.55
N TYR A 100 -17.37 -3.87 3.67
CA TYR A 100 -18.63 -3.80 2.93
C TYR A 100 -19.86 -3.98 3.82
N SER A 101 -19.80 -4.87 4.81
CA SER A 101 -20.94 -5.11 5.71
C SER A 101 -21.24 -3.90 6.61
N ARG A 102 -20.22 -3.15 7.05
CA ARG A 102 -20.40 -1.87 7.77
C ARG A 102 -21.10 -0.80 6.92
N LEU A 103 -20.97 -0.88 5.59
CA LEU A 103 -21.65 0.01 4.64
C LEU A 103 -23.04 -0.51 4.23
N GLY A 104 -23.50 -1.64 4.77
CA GLY A 104 -24.76 -2.28 4.37
C GLY A 104 -24.71 -2.91 2.97
N ILE A 105 -23.52 -3.06 2.39
CA ILE A 105 -23.33 -3.66 1.06
C ILE A 105 -23.23 -5.18 1.23
N THR A 106 -24.12 -5.92 0.56
CA THR A 106 -24.15 -7.38 0.56
C THR A 106 -23.70 -7.94 -0.80
N GLY A 107 -23.17 -9.16 -0.82
CA GLY A 107 -22.77 -9.84 -2.06
C GLY A 107 -21.45 -9.39 -2.67
N ARG A 108 -20.73 -8.44 -2.06
CA ARG A 108 -19.35 -8.09 -2.46
C ARG A 108 -18.34 -8.92 -1.70
N ASP A 109 -17.36 -9.41 -2.44
CA ASP A 109 -16.24 -10.17 -1.89
C ASP A 109 -15.21 -9.23 -1.25
N VAL A 110 -15.14 -9.25 0.08
CA VAL A 110 -14.17 -8.46 0.85
C VAL A 110 -12.75 -9.02 0.71
N ASN A 111 -12.60 -10.30 0.38
CA ASN A 111 -11.28 -10.93 0.27
C ASN A 111 -10.44 -10.23 -0.80
N LYS A 112 -11.01 -9.90 -1.96
CA LYS A 112 -10.34 -9.14 -3.02
C LYS A 112 -9.85 -7.77 -2.55
N LEU A 113 -10.64 -7.08 -1.72
CA LEU A 113 -10.25 -5.82 -1.13
C LEU A 113 -9.09 -6.01 -0.15
N ASN A 114 -9.19 -6.96 0.77
CA ASN A 114 -8.13 -7.20 1.75
C ASN A 114 -6.82 -7.65 1.07
N VAL A 115 -6.89 -8.52 0.05
CA VAL A 115 -5.72 -8.91 -0.78
C VAL A 115 -5.04 -7.69 -1.36
N THR A 116 -5.80 -6.85 -2.05
CA THR A 116 -5.24 -5.70 -2.78
C THR A 116 -4.71 -4.63 -1.81
N ALA A 117 -5.40 -4.44 -0.68
CA ALA A 117 -4.93 -3.53 0.37
C ALA A 117 -3.66 -4.05 1.04
N CYS A 118 -3.55 -5.35 1.33
CA CYS A 118 -2.33 -5.93 1.89
C CYS A 118 -1.16 -5.86 0.90
N ARG A 119 -1.40 -6.16 -0.38
CA ARG A 119 -0.39 -6.02 -1.46
C ARG A 119 0.18 -4.60 -1.47
N LEU A 120 -0.69 -3.59 -1.60
CA LEU A 120 -0.26 -2.19 -1.58
C LEU A 120 0.48 -1.84 -0.29
N MET A 121 0.01 -2.29 0.88
CA MET A 121 0.71 -2.02 2.14
C MET A 121 2.13 -2.60 2.18
N ILE A 122 2.37 -3.78 1.59
CA ILE A 122 3.72 -4.32 1.45
C ILE A 122 4.57 -3.41 0.57
N ASP A 123 4.05 -2.97 -0.57
CA ASP A 123 4.77 -2.12 -1.52
C ASP A 123 5.20 -0.78 -0.89
N LEU A 124 4.47 -0.33 0.14
CA LEU A 124 4.76 0.90 0.87
C LEU A 124 5.80 0.75 1.98
N LEU A 125 6.15 -0.47 2.42
CA LEU A 125 7.09 -0.69 3.53
C LEU A 125 8.42 0.08 3.41
N PRO A 126 9.08 0.19 2.23
CA PRO A 126 10.37 0.89 2.10
C PRO A 126 10.37 2.38 2.46
N GLY A 127 9.20 3.00 2.63
CA GLY A 127 9.09 4.38 3.10
C GLY A 127 8.11 4.57 4.27
N LEU A 128 7.54 3.49 4.78
CA LEU A 128 6.56 3.52 5.86
C LEU A 128 7.25 3.57 7.22
N GLU A 129 6.78 4.45 8.10
CA GLU A 129 7.13 4.38 9.53
C GLU A 129 6.32 3.24 10.17
N THR A 130 6.88 2.03 10.17
CA THR A 130 6.19 0.80 10.57
C THR A 130 5.74 0.82 12.03
N SER A 131 6.52 1.41 12.94
CA SER A 131 6.13 1.60 14.34
C SER A 131 4.86 2.44 14.48
N ALA A 132 4.75 3.55 13.74
CA ALA A 132 3.57 4.40 13.75
C ALA A 132 2.29 3.67 13.26
N VAL A 133 2.44 2.64 12.44
CA VAL A 133 1.31 1.82 11.96
C VAL A 133 1.02 0.65 12.90
N PHE A 134 2.01 -0.11 13.33
CA PHE A 134 1.79 -1.37 14.04
C PHE A 134 1.79 -1.27 15.56
N GLU A 135 2.47 -0.27 16.16
CA GLU A 135 2.47 -0.04 17.61
C GLU A 135 1.40 0.95 18.08
N SER A 136 0.69 1.59 17.14
CA SER A 136 -0.37 2.52 17.49
C SER A 136 -1.50 1.77 18.22
N PRO A 137 -1.95 2.24 19.40
CA PRO A 137 -3.04 1.59 20.14
C PRO A 137 -4.35 1.45 19.36
N ALA A 138 -4.54 2.27 18.33
CA ALA A 138 -5.69 2.19 17.42
C ALA A 138 -5.64 0.94 16.51
N ASN A 139 -4.45 0.33 16.38
CA ASN A 139 -4.12 -0.71 15.41
C ASN A 139 -3.72 -2.05 16.06
N ASP A 140 -3.87 -2.24 17.37
CA ASP A 140 -3.66 -3.55 18.01
C ASP A 140 -4.49 -4.66 17.34
N ALA A 141 -5.71 -4.31 16.92
CA ALA A 141 -6.60 -5.22 16.19
C ALA A 141 -6.15 -5.51 14.75
N LEU A 142 -5.21 -4.74 14.18
CA LEU A 142 -4.60 -5.01 12.89
C LEU A 142 -3.61 -6.17 12.99
N VAL A 143 -2.68 -6.14 13.95
CA VAL A 143 -1.67 -7.20 14.11
C VAL A 143 -2.34 -8.56 14.36
N GLN A 144 -3.35 -8.60 15.24
CA GLN A 144 -4.12 -9.84 15.49
C GLN A 144 -4.85 -10.34 14.23
N ARG A 145 -5.32 -9.43 13.37
CA ARG A 145 -5.95 -9.78 12.11
C ARG A 145 -4.95 -10.32 11.10
N LEU A 146 -3.78 -9.68 10.97
CA LEU A 146 -2.67 -10.15 10.14
C LEU A 146 -2.23 -11.54 10.57
N PHE A 147 -2.10 -11.80 11.87
CA PHE A 147 -1.83 -13.13 12.42
C PHE A 147 -2.89 -14.15 11.99
N SER A 148 -4.17 -13.84 12.18
CA SER A 148 -5.26 -14.73 11.76
C SER A 148 -5.26 -14.99 10.25
N TRP A 149 -4.96 -13.98 9.43
CA TRP A 149 -4.88 -14.14 7.98
C TRP A 149 -3.66 -14.95 7.55
N ALA A 150 -2.50 -14.74 8.16
CA ALA A 150 -1.29 -15.52 7.91
C ALA A 150 -1.49 -17.00 8.26
N GLU A 151 -2.29 -17.32 9.28
CA GLU A 151 -2.55 -18.69 9.70
C GLU A 151 -3.66 -19.38 8.88
N LYS A 152 -4.74 -18.66 8.52
CA LYS A 152 -6.01 -19.29 8.11
C LYS A 152 -6.56 -18.85 6.75
N SER A 153 -6.10 -17.73 6.19
CA SER A 153 -6.62 -17.25 4.92
C SER A 153 -6.13 -18.11 3.76
N SER A 154 -6.86 -18.08 2.65
CA SER A 154 -6.37 -18.64 1.39
C SER A 154 -5.39 -17.68 0.71
N GLU A 155 -4.56 -18.24 -0.17
CA GLU A 155 -3.72 -17.42 -1.06
C GLU A 155 -4.56 -16.54 -2.01
N PRO A 156 -4.08 -15.35 -2.37
CA PRO A 156 -2.78 -14.76 -2.00
C PRO A 156 -2.80 -13.94 -0.68
N LEU A 157 -3.95 -13.85 0.02
CA LEU A 157 -4.06 -13.05 1.23
C LEU A 157 -3.12 -13.54 2.34
N GLN A 158 -2.95 -14.86 2.44
CA GLN A 158 -2.06 -15.48 3.40
C GLN A 158 -0.60 -15.02 3.23
N THR A 159 -0.09 -15.04 2.00
CA THR A 159 1.27 -14.56 1.69
C THR A 159 1.45 -13.08 2.08
N TYR A 160 0.54 -12.20 1.65
CA TYR A 160 0.66 -10.78 1.97
C TYR A 160 0.51 -10.49 3.48
N ALA A 161 -0.39 -11.19 4.17
CA ALA A 161 -0.55 -11.07 5.61
C ALA A 161 0.71 -11.52 6.37
N THR A 162 1.35 -12.60 5.92
CA THR A 162 2.62 -13.08 6.48
C THR A 162 3.72 -12.02 6.34
N GLY A 163 3.86 -11.40 5.16
CA GLY A 163 4.86 -10.36 4.93
C GLY A 163 4.64 -9.11 5.81
N LEU A 164 3.40 -8.65 5.94
CA LEU A 164 3.06 -7.54 6.82
C LEU A 164 3.23 -7.88 8.30
N LEU A 165 2.92 -9.12 8.70
CA LEU A 165 3.13 -9.57 10.07
C LEU A 165 4.63 -9.60 10.40
N ALA A 166 5.48 -10.06 9.49
CA ALA A 166 6.93 -10.00 9.70
C ALA A 166 7.41 -8.56 9.94
N ALA A 167 6.99 -7.61 9.10
CA ALA A 167 7.31 -6.20 9.28
C ALA A 167 6.79 -5.62 10.62
N ALA A 168 5.68 -6.15 11.13
CA ALA A 168 5.14 -5.77 12.44
C ALA A 168 5.88 -6.41 13.63
N MET A 169 6.62 -7.50 13.42
CA MET A 169 7.42 -8.15 14.47
C MET A 169 8.84 -7.56 14.58
N ASP A 170 9.29 -6.84 13.55
CA ASP A 170 10.61 -6.18 13.52
C ASP A 170 10.62 -4.81 14.24
N VAL A 171 9.47 -4.35 14.75
CA VAL A 171 9.34 -3.09 15.51
C VAL A 171 9.23 -3.30 17.01
#